data_AF-A0A3A6N4G8-F1
#
_entry.id   AF-A0A3A6N4G8-F1
#
_cell.length_a   1.000
_cell.length_b   1.000
_cell.length_c   1.000
_cell.angle_alpha   90.00
_cell.angle_beta   90.00
_cell.angle_gamma   90.00
#
_symmetry.space_group_name_H-M   'P 1'
#
loop_
_entity.id
_entity.type
_entity.pdbx_description
1 polymer ?
#
loop_
_entity_poly.entity_id
_entity_poly.type
_entity_poly.pdbx_seq_one_letter_code
_entity_poly.pdbx_strand_id
1 'polypeptide(L)'
;CRGKTYALKDRMGVLFPVYTGTDCRTHIFNSRELVTLAHLPALLSTGVAGLRIEARTRDAAYVSRVTRAYRKGVDAVLTGAALDFTRLEEELTGRGSFTRGHYFRPADLNKGP
;
A
#
# COMPACT_ATOMS: atom_id res chain seq x y z
N CYS A 1 -3.36 14.02 -27.60
CA CYS A 1 -4.03 13.83 -26.29
C CYS A 1 -3.55 12.58 -25.51
N ARG A 2 -2.97 11.57 -26.16
CA ARG A 2 -2.25 10.47 -25.49
C ARG A 2 -0.76 10.84 -25.37
N GLY A 3 -0.19 10.78 -24.17
CA GLY A 3 1.25 10.99 -23.93
C GLY A 3 1.63 12.06 -22.89
N LYS A 4 0.67 12.81 -22.35
CA LYS A 4 0.92 13.74 -21.23
C LYS A 4 0.35 13.18 -19.94
N THR A 5 1.18 13.06 -18.91
CA THR A 5 0.77 12.79 -17.54
C THR A 5 0.43 14.10 -16.85
N TYR A 6 -0.66 14.10 -16.07
CA TYR A 6 -1.10 15.26 -15.30
C TYR A 6 -1.13 14.91 -13.82
N ALA A 7 -1.00 15.94 -12.97
CA ALA A 7 -1.17 15.82 -11.54
C ALA A 7 -1.82 17.09 -11.00
N LEU A 8 -2.67 16.95 -9.98
CA LEU A 8 -3.11 18.08 -9.18
C LEU A 8 -2.03 18.40 -8.14
N LYS A 9 -1.74 19.68 -7.94
CA LYS A 9 -0.80 20.15 -6.93
C LYS A 9 -1.59 20.83 -5.81
N ASP A 10 -1.39 20.41 -4.57
CA ASP A 10 -2.02 21.06 -3.42
C ASP A 10 -1.26 22.32 -2.96
N ARG A 11 -1.78 23.00 -1.93
CA ARG A 11 -1.16 24.20 -1.34
C ARG A 11 0.21 23.94 -0.70
N MET A 12 0.52 22.68 -0.35
CA MET A 12 1.81 22.25 0.21
C MET A 12 2.78 21.79 -0.88
N GLY A 13 2.36 21.83 -2.14
CA GLY A 13 3.14 21.41 -3.29
C GLY A 13 3.17 19.92 -3.55
N VAL A 14 2.33 19.13 -2.87
CA VAL A 14 2.21 17.68 -3.05
C VAL A 14 1.46 17.39 -4.35
N LEU A 15 1.97 16.42 -5.12
CA LEU A 15 1.41 16.03 -6.42
C LEU A 15 0.50 14.80 -6.28
N PHE A 16 -0.69 14.88 -6.87
CA PHE A 16 -1.71 13.83 -6.93
C PHE A 16 -1.92 13.42 -8.39
N PRO A 17 -1.43 12.26 -8.82
CA PRO A 17 -1.50 11.85 -10.22
C PRO A 17 -2.93 11.74 -10.74
N VAL A 18 -3.15 12.22 -11.97
CA VAL A 18 -4.43 12.12 -12.67
C VAL A 18 -4.27 11.16 -13.83
N TYR A 19 -5.09 10.11 -13.84
CA TYR A 19 -5.14 9.12 -14.91
C TYR A 19 -6.50 9.10 -15.57
N THR A 20 -6.51 9.10 -16.91
CA THR A 20 -7.73 8.90 -17.69
C THR A 20 -7.75 7.47 -18.20
N GLY A 21 -8.71 6.70 -17.70
CA GLY A 21 -8.94 5.30 -18.09
C GLY A 21 -9.49 5.19 -19.51
N THR A 22 -9.42 3.97 -20.06
CA THR A 22 -10.03 3.63 -21.35
C THR A 22 -11.56 3.62 -21.30
N ASP A 23 -12.14 3.61 -20.10
CA ASP A 23 -13.56 3.73 -19.80
C ASP A 23 -14.06 5.19 -19.76
N CYS A 24 -13.26 6.14 -20.27
CA CYS A 24 -13.53 7.57 -20.26
C CYS A 24 -13.71 8.17 -18.86
N ARG A 25 -13.22 7.49 -17.81
CA ARG A 25 -13.22 8.02 -16.44
C ARG A 25 -11.89 8.61 -16.06
N THR A 26 -11.92 9.66 -15.25
CA THR A 26 -10.74 10.29 -14.67
C THR A 26 -10.60 9.87 -13.21
N HIS A 27 -9.43 9.36 -12.87
CA HIS A 27 -9.06 8.92 -11.54
C HIS A 27 -7.97 9.83 -10.98
N ILE A 28 -8.19 10.38 -9.79
CA ILE A 28 -7.20 11.10 -9.01
C ILE A 28 -6.62 10.12 -8.00
N PHE A 29 -5.33 9.84 -8.09
CA PHE A 29 -4.62 8.94 -7.19
C PHE A 29 -4.01 9.71 -6.02
N ASN A 30 -3.79 9.00 -4.91
CA ASN A 30 -3.02 9.53 -3.79
C ASN A 30 -1.58 9.85 -4.20
N SER A 31 -0.99 10.82 -3.53
CA SER A 31 0.40 11.24 -3.73
C SER A 31 1.44 10.20 -3.32
N ARG A 32 1.03 9.23 -2.50
CA ARG A 32 1.85 8.12 -2.01
C ARG A 32 1.04 6.83 -2.01
N GLU A 33 1.73 5.71 -2.19
CA GLU A 33 1.11 4.39 -2.13
C GLU A 33 0.71 4.02 -0.70
N LEU A 34 -0.43 3.34 -0.55
CA LEU A 34 -0.84 2.73 0.70
C LEU A 34 -0.07 1.42 0.90
N VAL A 35 0.66 1.32 2.00
CA VAL A 35 1.37 0.09 2.40
C VAL A 35 1.08 -0.18 3.87
N THR A 36 0.64 -1.40 4.15
CA THR A 36 0.24 -1.85 5.49
C THR A 36 0.82 -3.24 5.81
N LEU A 37 1.94 -3.60 5.18
CA LEU A 37 2.53 -4.93 5.31
C LEU A 37 3.02 -5.16 6.75
N ALA A 38 3.62 -4.13 7.35
CA ALA A 38 4.02 -4.13 8.76
C ALA A 38 2.86 -4.38 9.73
N HIS A 39 1.62 -4.13 9.29
CA HIS A 39 0.42 -4.19 10.11
C HIS A 39 -0.46 -5.40 9.77
N LEU A 40 0.04 -6.34 8.96
CA LEU A 40 -0.68 -7.56 8.60
C LEU A 40 -1.23 -8.33 9.81
N PRO A 41 -0.49 -8.51 10.93
CA PRO A 41 -1.03 -9.19 12.10
C PRO A 41 -2.28 -8.51 12.66
N ALA A 42 -2.24 -7.18 12.79
CA ALA A 42 -3.37 -6.38 13.28
C ALA A 42 -4.55 -6.36 12.30
N LEU A 43 -4.30 -6.37 10.99
CA LEU A 43 -5.35 -6.46 9.99
C LEU A 43 -6.05 -7.82 10.04
N LEU A 44 -5.29 -8.91 10.09
CA LEU A 44 -5.85 -10.27 10.11
C LEU A 44 -6.61 -10.57 11.40
N SER A 45 -6.20 -10.00 12.55
CA SER A 45 -6.92 -10.17 13.81
C SER A 45 -8.31 -9.54 13.82
N THR A 46 -8.63 -8.63 12.90
CA THR A 46 -9.98 -8.05 12.75
C THR A 46 -11.01 -9.03 12.17
N GLY A 47 -10.58 -10.18 11.65
CA GLY A 47 -11.48 -11.17 11.05
C GLY A 47 -11.85 -10.88 9.59
N VAL A 48 -11.08 -10.04 8.88
CA VAL A 48 -11.29 -9.83 7.43
C VAL A 48 -11.16 -11.14 6.64
N ALA A 49 -12.09 -11.36 5.71
CA ALA A 49 -12.10 -12.56 4.87
C ALA A 49 -11.06 -12.54 3.74
N GLY A 50 -10.50 -11.37 3.43
CA GLY A 50 -9.53 -11.24 2.34
C GLY A 50 -8.86 -9.89 2.30
N LEU A 51 -7.69 -9.87 1.67
CA LEU A 51 -6.93 -8.66 1.37
C LEU A 51 -6.95 -8.42 -0.14
N ARG A 52 -7.08 -7.15 -0.54
CA ARG A 52 -7.04 -6.73 -1.94
C ARG A 52 -5.83 -5.84 -2.17
N ILE A 53 -5.02 -6.21 -3.17
CA ILE A 53 -3.91 -5.40 -3.67
C ILE A 53 -4.34 -4.80 -5.00
N GLU A 54 -4.30 -3.48 -5.12
CA GLU A 54 -4.61 -2.77 -6.36
C GLU A 54 -3.34 -2.23 -7.01
N ALA A 55 -3.06 -2.66 -8.24
CA ALA A 55 -1.80 -2.39 -8.93
C ALA A 55 -2.02 -2.01 -10.41
N ARG A 56 -3.11 -1.30 -10.70
CA ARG A 56 -3.57 -0.98 -12.08
C ARG A 56 -2.54 -0.26 -12.93
N THR A 57 -1.67 0.54 -12.31
CA THR A 57 -0.65 1.36 -12.98
C THR A 57 0.76 0.78 -12.84
N ARG A 58 0.87 -0.48 -12.41
CA ARG A 58 2.15 -1.12 -12.08
C ARG A 58 2.43 -2.28 -13.03
N ASP A 59 3.71 -2.54 -13.25
CA ASP A 59 4.15 -3.64 -14.10
C ASP A 59 4.05 -5.00 -13.39
N ALA A 60 4.22 -6.07 -14.17
CA ALA A 60 4.14 -7.44 -13.66
C ALA A 60 5.22 -7.74 -12.60
N ALA A 61 6.40 -7.11 -12.69
CA ALA A 61 7.49 -7.33 -11.74
C ALA A 61 7.15 -6.74 -10.36
N TYR A 62 6.58 -5.54 -10.32
CA TYR A 62 6.05 -4.92 -9.10
C TYR A 62 4.94 -5.77 -8.50
N VAL A 63 3.96 -6.19 -9.31
CA VAL A 63 2.84 -7.04 -8.84
C VAL A 63 3.36 -8.33 -8.22
N SER A 64 4.31 -9.01 -8.87
CA SER A 64 4.92 -10.25 -8.37
C SER A 64 5.62 -10.03 -7.02
N ARG A 65 6.40 -8.95 -6.89
CA ARG A 65 7.08 -8.60 -5.63
C ARG A 65 6.09 -8.33 -4.50
N VAL A 66 5.09 -7.48 -4.72
CA VAL A 66 4.10 -7.10 -3.70
C VAL A 66 3.28 -8.30 -3.27
N THR A 67 2.72 -9.06 -4.23
CA THR A 67 1.90 -10.23 -3.90
C THR A 67 2.68 -11.29 -3.13
N ARG A 68 3.96 -11.53 -3.48
CA ARG A 68 4.84 -12.45 -2.75
C ARG A 68 5.11 -11.98 -1.32
N ALA A 69 5.39 -10.69 -1.12
CA ALA A 69 5.64 -10.13 0.20
C ALA A 69 4.39 -10.24 1.10
N TYR A 70 3.22 -9.87 0.60
CA TYR A 70 1.96 -10.01 1.34
C TYR A 70 1.62 -11.48 1.61
N ARG A 71 1.82 -12.39 0.65
CA ARG A 71 1.63 -13.83 0.86
C ARG A 71 2.53 -14.36 1.97
N LYS A 72 3.83 -14.05 1.94
CA LYS A 72 4.79 -14.42 2.99
C LYS A 72 4.34 -13.92 4.37
N GLY A 73 3.87 -12.68 4.45
CA GLY A 73 3.36 -12.11 5.70
C GLY A 73 2.09 -12.80 6.20
N VAL A 74 1.12 -13.04 5.32
CA VAL A 74 -0.13 -13.76 5.66
C VAL A 74 0.18 -15.17 6.15
N ASP A 75 1.01 -15.91 5.43
CA ASP A 75 1.34 -17.29 5.80
C ASP A 75 2.09 -17.34 7.15
N ALA A 76 2.96 -16.37 7.43
CA ALA A 76 3.63 -16.27 8.72
C ALA A 76 2.64 -16.01 9.88
N VAL A 77 1.66 -15.12 9.70
CA VAL A 77 0.62 -14.89 10.72
C VAL A 77 -0.22 -16.15 10.94
N LEU A 78 -0.66 -16.82 9.88
CA LEU A 78 -1.53 -18.00 9.98
C LEU A 78 -0.82 -19.21 10.60
N THR A 79 0.49 -19.34 10.38
CA THR A 79 1.29 -20.46 10.91
C THR A 79 1.96 -20.15 12.25
N GLY A 80 1.86 -18.90 12.73
CA GLY A 80 2.59 -18.44 13.91
C GLY A 80 4.12 -18.37 13.71
N ALA A 81 4.59 -18.35 12.46
CA ALA A 81 6.01 -18.26 12.17
C ALA A 81 6.57 -16.89 12.54
N ALA A 82 7.76 -16.87 13.13
CA ALA A 82 8.47 -15.63 13.42
C ALA A 82 8.84 -14.93 12.10
N LEU A 83 8.38 -13.69 11.93
CA LEU A 83 8.68 -12.84 10.78
C LEU A 83 8.85 -11.39 11.23
N ASP A 84 9.91 -10.75 10.76
CA ASP A 84 10.09 -9.31 10.91
C ASP A 84 9.29 -8.58 9.81
N PHE A 85 8.07 -8.16 10.16
CA PHE A 85 7.17 -7.47 9.24
C PHE A 85 7.66 -6.08 8.86
N THR A 86 8.35 -5.39 9.76
CA THR A 86 8.93 -4.06 9.49
C THR A 86 10.01 -4.18 8.44
N ARG A 87 10.95 -5.10 8.62
CA ARG A 87 12.01 -5.35 7.64
C ARG A 87 11.46 -5.80 6.30
N LEU A 88 10.44 -6.67 6.29
CA LEU A 88 9.83 -7.11 5.03
C LEU A 88 9.16 -5.94 4.28
N GLU A 89 8.53 -5.01 5.02
CA GLU A 89 7.96 -3.79 4.43
C GLU A 89 9.07 -2.90 3.84
N GLU A 90 10.15 -2.68 4.60
CA GLU A 90 11.32 -1.92 4.14
C GLU A 90 11.97 -2.52 2.89
N GLU A 91 12.11 -3.85 2.83
CA GLU A 91 12.61 -4.57 1.65
C GLU A 91 11.68 -4.39 0.44
N LEU A 92 10.36 -4.32 0.66
CA LEU A 92 9.38 -4.11 -0.39
C LEU A 92 9.37 -2.68 -0.92
N THR A 93 9.37 -1.69 -0.03
CA THR A 93 9.23 -0.26 -0.36
C THR A 93 10.55 0.44 -0.66
N GLY A 94 11.67 -0.15 -0.22
CA GLY A 94 12.95 0.53 -0.17
C GLY A 94 12.89 1.81 0.67
N ARG A 95 13.64 2.83 0.26
CA ARG A 95 13.61 4.18 0.87
C ARG A 95 12.47 5.08 0.33
N GLY A 96 11.48 4.50 -0.35
CA GLY A 96 10.38 5.24 -0.95
C GLY A 96 9.43 5.85 0.09
N SER A 97 8.74 6.92 -0.28
CA SER A 97 7.69 7.50 0.58
C SER A 97 6.35 6.81 0.35
N PHE A 98 5.89 6.03 1.32
CA PHE A 98 4.55 5.43 1.36
C PHE A 98 3.69 6.05 2.47
N THR A 99 2.42 5.70 2.51
CA THR A 99 1.49 6.06 3.58
C THR A 99 0.87 4.81 4.17
N ARG A 100 0.55 4.82 5.46
CA ARG A 100 -0.25 3.77 6.12
C ARG A 100 -1.75 4.07 6.07
N GLY A 101 -2.11 5.15 5.37
CA GLY A 101 -3.48 5.65 5.30
C GLY A 101 -3.97 6.16 6.65
N HIS A 102 -5.29 6.25 6.80
CA HIS A 102 -5.91 6.66 8.06
C HIS A 102 -6.12 5.52 9.06
N TYR A 103 -5.83 4.27 8.66
CA TYR A 103 -6.00 3.09 9.51
C TYR A 103 -5.01 3.03 10.68
N PHE A 104 -3.82 3.60 10.49
CA PHE A 104 -2.75 3.58 11.48
C PHE A 104 -2.21 5.00 11.65
N ARG A 105 -2.91 5.81 12.44
CA ARG A 105 -2.41 7.14 12.82
C ARG A 105 -1.42 6.97 13.98
N PRO A 106 -0.38 7.81 14.09
CA PRO A 106 0.56 7.74 15.21
C PRO A 106 -0.11 7.78 16.60
N ALA A 107 -1.29 8.42 16.72
CA ALA A 107 -2.06 8.46 17.97
C ALA A 107 -2.65 7.09 18.37
N ASP A 108 -2.88 6.20 17.40
CA ASP A 108 -3.46 4.87 17.63
C ASP A 108 -2.39 3.81 17.98
N LEU A 109 -1.10 4.18 17.91
CA LEU A 109 0.04 3.30 18.19
C LEU A 109 0.48 3.31 19.67
N ASN A 110 -0.07 4.21 20.49
CA ASN A 110 0.23 4.32 21.93
C ASN A 110 -0.84 3.68 22.84
N LYS A 111 -1.86 3.04 22.26
CA LYS A 111 -2.79 2.22 23.04
C LYS A 111 -2.38 0.77 22.88
N GLY A 112 -1.56 0.30 23.83
CA GLY A 112 -1.40 -1.13 24.05
C GLY A 112 -2.74 -1.78 24.43
N PRO A 113 -2.81 -3.12 24.48
CA PRO A 113 -3.99 -3.83 24.97
C PRO A 113 -4.38 -3.39 26.39
#